data_AF-A0AAU6B1F5-F1
#
_entry.id   AF-A0AAU6B1F5-F1
#
_cell.length_a   1.000
_cell.length_b   1.000
_cell.length_c   1.000
_cell.angle_alpha   90.00
_cell.angle_beta   90.00
_cell.angle_gamma   90.00
#
_symmetry.space_group_name_H-M   'P 1'
#
loop_
_entity.id
_entity.type
_entity.pdbx_description
1 polymer ?
#
loop_
_entity_poly.entity_id
_entity_poly.type
_entity_poly.pdbx_seq_one_letter_code
_entity_poly.pdbx_strand_id
1 'polypeptide(L)'
;MTYRAPAFLPLTVDAAARLDAGPLLRQALATDRAATECWTALLAGCGSAARRDLAPQLRRLSEATSVHVGRRWWFAEGAEHRRRVAGAQEHLEDAIADSDGQEFALAFVGYDHAMATAVVCAHSPVHRKVGERRA
;
A
#
# COMPACT_ATOMS: atom_id res chain seq x y z
N MET A 1 -23.41 -1.44 10.96
CA MET A 1 -22.22 -2.31 10.81
C MET A 1 -21.00 -1.46 11.11
N THR A 2 -20.37 -1.66 12.25
CA THR A 2 -19.15 -0.95 12.65
C THR A 2 -18.01 -1.51 11.81
N TYR A 3 -17.56 -0.77 10.79
CA TYR A 3 -16.37 -1.15 10.04
C TYR A 3 -15.18 -1.06 11.00
N ARG A 4 -14.55 -2.20 11.30
CA ARG A 4 -13.28 -2.22 12.02
C ARG A 4 -12.29 -1.38 11.21
N ALA A 5 -11.64 -0.42 11.86
CA ALA A 5 -10.60 0.37 11.22
C ALA A 5 -9.47 -0.56 10.73
N PRO A 6 -8.93 -0.33 9.52
CA PRO A 6 -7.75 -1.03 9.02
C PRO A 6 -6.58 -0.88 10.02
N ALA A 7 -5.85 -1.97 10.24
CA ALA A 7 -4.80 -2.03 11.26
C ALA A 7 -3.42 -1.62 10.73
N PHE A 8 -3.15 -1.90 9.45
CA PHE A 8 -1.84 -1.72 8.81
C PHE A 8 -1.87 -0.69 7.69
N LEU A 9 -3.03 -0.47 7.05
CA LEU A 9 -3.18 0.49 5.95
C LEU A 9 -4.20 1.60 6.21
N PRO A 10 -4.23 2.25 7.39
CA PRO A 10 -5.24 3.26 7.69
C PRO A 10 -5.20 4.49 6.78
N LEU A 11 -4.02 5.00 6.43
CA LEU A 11 -3.88 6.19 5.60
C LEU A 11 -4.23 5.87 4.14
N THR A 12 -3.79 4.72 3.64
CA THR A 12 -4.07 4.31 2.25
C THR A 12 -5.56 4.06 2.04
N VAL A 13 -6.23 3.40 2.99
CA VAL A 13 -7.67 3.17 2.95
C VAL A 13 -8.45 4.49 3.02
N ASP A 14 -8.09 5.41 3.92
CA ASP A 14 -8.72 6.72 4.02
C ASP A 14 -8.51 7.55 2.74
N ALA A 15 -7.29 7.58 2.18
CA ALA A 15 -7.00 8.27 0.93
C ALA A 15 -7.82 7.71 -0.24
N ALA A 16 -7.87 6.37 -0.38
CA ALA A 16 -8.65 5.72 -1.43
C ALA A 16 -10.16 5.97 -1.27
N ALA A 17 -10.68 6.01 -0.04
CA ALA A 17 -12.08 6.32 0.23
C ALA A 17 -12.43 7.78 -0.11
N ARG A 18 -11.57 8.74 0.26
CA ARG A 18 -11.77 10.17 -0.03
C ARG A 18 -11.73 10.50 -1.52
N LEU A 19 -11.00 9.70 -2.30
CA LEU A 19 -10.85 9.86 -3.74
C LEU A 19 -11.84 9.00 -4.55
N ASP A 20 -12.77 8.31 -3.88
CA ASP A 20 -13.73 7.37 -4.49
C ASP A 20 -13.05 6.29 -5.37
N ALA A 21 -11.87 5.84 -4.93
CA ALA A 21 -11.01 4.93 -5.65
C ALA A 21 -11.43 3.47 -5.42
N GLY A 22 -12.66 3.10 -5.79
CA GLY A 22 -13.29 1.82 -5.44
C GLY A 22 -12.42 0.56 -5.61
N PRO A 23 -11.74 0.34 -6.76
CA PRO A 23 -10.84 -0.80 -6.94
C PRO A 23 -9.62 -0.77 -6.02
N LEU A 24 -9.00 0.40 -5.83
CA LEU A 24 -7.86 0.59 -4.93
C LEU A 24 -8.27 0.37 -3.47
N LEU A 25 -9.42 0.91 -3.07
CA LEU A 25 -9.98 0.73 -1.73
C LEU A 25 -10.19 -0.75 -1.39
N ARG A 26 -10.82 -1.51 -2.30
CA ARG A 26 -11.00 -2.97 -2.11
C ARG A 26 -9.69 -3.70 -1.97
N GLN A 27 -8.70 -3.34 -2.79
CA GLN A 27 -7.38 -3.96 -2.73
C GLN A 27 -6.63 -3.59 -1.45
N ALA A 28 -6.70 -2.34 -1.00
CA ALA A 28 -6.11 -1.89 0.27
C ALA A 28 -6.70 -2.66 1.46
N LEU A 29 -8.02 -2.85 1.49
CA LEU A 29 -8.68 -3.65 2.53
C LEU A 29 -8.29 -5.14 2.49
N ALA A 30 -8.08 -5.70 1.29
CA ALA A 30 -7.60 -7.08 1.15
C ALA A 30 -6.16 -7.23 1.66
N THR A 31 -5.29 -6.28 1.32
CA THR A 31 -3.90 -6.25 1.80
C THR A 31 -3.83 -6.03 3.32
N ASP A 32 -4.66 -5.17 3.89
CA ASP A 32 -4.74 -4.94 5.35
C ASP A 32 -5.09 -6.21 6.13
N ARG A 33 -6.04 -6.99 5.59
CA ARG A 33 -6.41 -8.29 6.15
C ARG A 33 -5.26 -9.28 6.09
N ALA A 34 -4.60 -9.40 4.93
CA ALA A 34 -3.45 -10.29 4.78
C ALA A 34 -2.28 -9.87 5.70
N ALA A 35 -2.06 -8.56 5.89
CA ALA A 35 -1.06 -8.05 6.82
C ALA A 35 -1.40 -8.44 8.27
N THR A 36 -2.68 -8.35 8.66
CA THR A 36 -3.16 -8.79 9.97
C THR A 36 -2.95 -10.29 10.18
N GLU A 37 -3.27 -11.12 9.19
CA GLU A 37 -3.06 -12.57 9.28
C GLU A 37 -1.57 -12.90 9.38
N CYS A 38 -0.72 -12.27 8.55
CA CYS A 38 0.73 -12.42 8.61
C CYS A 38 1.29 -12.01 9.98
N TRP A 39 0.84 -10.87 10.51
CA TRP A 39 1.20 -10.37 11.83
C TRP A 39 0.91 -11.37 12.94
N THR A 40 -0.32 -11.88 12.96
CA THR A 40 -0.72 -12.86 13.97
C THR A 40 0.07 -14.17 13.85
N ALA A 41 0.41 -14.59 12.63
CA ALA A 41 1.25 -15.76 12.40
C ALA A 41 2.70 -15.54 12.88
N LEU A 42 3.25 -14.34 12.71
CA LEU A 42 4.57 -13.96 13.24
C LEU A 42 4.57 -14.05 14.77
N LEU A 43 3.60 -13.40 15.42
CA LEU A 43 3.50 -13.41 16.90
C LEU A 43 3.21 -14.79 17.49
N ALA A 44 2.42 -15.61 16.81
CA ALA A 44 2.10 -16.97 17.26
C ALA A 44 3.21 -17.99 16.96
N GLY A 45 4.30 -17.60 16.28
CA GLY A 45 5.31 -18.53 15.77
C GLY A 45 4.76 -19.55 14.76
N CYS A 46 3.60 -19.29 14.18
CA CYS A 46 2.88 -20.20 13.29
C CYS A 46 3.20 -19.93 11.81
N GLY A 47 3.18 -21.02 11.03
CA GLY A 47 3.93 -21.14 9.78
C GLY A 47 3.44 -20.34 8.56
N SER A 48 4.45 -19.93 7.79
CA SER A 48 4.63 -19.66 6.35
C SER A 48 3.47 -19.30 5.39
N ALA A 49 2.23 -19.79 5.53
CA ALA A 49 1.19 -19.54 4.52
C ALA A 49 0.73 -18.08 4.52
N ALA A 50 0.35 -17.55 5.69
CA ALA A 50 -0.01 -16.14 5.83
C ALA A 50 1.16 -15.19 5.47
N ARG A 51 2.40 -15.64 5.71
CA ARG A 51 3.62 -14.91 5.32
C ARG A 51 3.80 -14.86 3.80
N ARG A 52 3.55 -15.99 3.11
CA ARG A 52 3.62 -16.08 1.64
C ARG A 52 2.51 -15.31 0.93
N ASP A 53 1.34 -15.19 1.55
CA ASP A 53 0.19 -14.51 0.92
C ASP A 53 0.32 -12.98 0.93
N LEU A 54 1.16 -12.42 1.79
CA LEU A 54 1.30 -10.97 1.92
C LEU A 54 2.01 -10.32 0.72
N ALA A 55 3.13 -10.88 0.27
CA ALA A 55 3.89 -10.32 -0.85
C ALA A 55 3.04 -10.20 -2.15
N PRO A 56 2.24 -11.21 -2.56
CA PRO A 56 1.27 -11.06 -3.64
C PRO A 56 0.27 -9.93 -3.44
N GLN A 57 -0.23 -9.72 -2.23
CA GLN A 57 -1.20 -8.64 -1.95
C GLN A 57 -0.57 -7.25 -2.03
N LEU A 58 0.68 -7.11 -1.55
CA LEU A 58 1.46 -5.88 -1.67
C LEU A 58 1.72 -5.53 -3.14
N ARG A 59 2.04 -6.51 -3.99
CA ARG A 59 2.19 -6.31 -5.44
C ARG A 59 0.89 -5.88 -6.12
N ARG A 60 -0.22 -6.56 -5.82
CA ARG A 60 -1.55 -6.21 -6.34
C ARG A 60 -1.99 -4.81 -5.90
N LEU A 61 -1.64 -4.40 -4.67
CA LEU A 61 -1.91 -3.05 -4.20
C LEU A 61 -1.11 -2.01 -5.00
N SER A 62 0.19 -2.22 -5.19
CA SER A 62 1.02 -1.34 -6.05
C SER A 62 0.48 -1.26 -7.48
N GLU A 63 -0.01 -2.37 -8.03
CA GLU A 63 -0.64 -2.38 -9.36
C GLU A 63 -1.95 -1.58 -9.37
N ALA A 64 -2.85 -1.80 -8.41
CA ALA A 64 -4.09 -1.05 -8.28
C ALA A 64 -3.84 0.45 -8.12
N THR A 65 -2.84 0.83 -7.33
CA THR A 65 -2.37 2.21 -7.20
C THR A 65 -1.92 2.75 -8.55
N SER A 66 -1.05 2.03 -9.28
CA SER A 66 -0.55 2.46 -10.59
C SER A 66 -1.65 2.70 -11.63
N VAL A 67 -2.72 1.90 -11.58
CA VAL A 67 -3.89 2.07 -12.46
C VAL A 67 -4.68 3.30 -12.05
N HIS A 68 -4.90 3.48 -10.75
CA HIS A 68 -5.68 4.60 -10.21
C HIS A 68 -5.00 5.96 -10.41
N VAL A 69 -3.71 6.07 -10.08
CA VAL A 69 -2.92 7.32 -10.23
C VAL A 69 -2.50 7.60 -11.68
N GLY A 70 -2.77 6.67 -12.58
CA GLY A 70 -2.32 6.71 -13.96
C GLY A 70 -0.90 6.16 -14.13
N ARG A 71 -0.76 5.13 -14.97
CA ARG A 71 0.53 4.46 -15.21
C ARG A 71 1.63 5.42 -15.66
N ARG A 72 1.31 6.38 -16.53
CA ARG A 72 2.30 7.38 -17.00
C ARG A 72 2.90 8.18 -15.85
N TRP A 73 2.06 8.70 -14.95
CA TRP A 73 2.53 9.40 -13.77
C TRP A 73 3.32 8.47 -12.85
N TRP A 74 2.80 7.27 -12.57
CA TRP A 74 3.48 6.27 -11.73
C TRP A 74 4.89 5.90 -12.21
N PHE A 75 5.10 5.85 -13.52
CA PHE A 75 6.40 5.52 -14.11
C PHE A 75 7.33 6.72 -14.32
N ALA A 76 6.80 7.96 -14.32
CA ALA A 76 7.55 9.19 -14.51
C ALA A 76 7.59 10.05 -13.23
N GLU A 77 6.69 11.02 -13.08
CA GLU A 77 6.70 11.98 -11.96
C GLU A 77 6.55 11.30 -10.58
N GLY A 78 5.86 10.15 -10.55
CA GLY A 78 5.68 9.31 -9.38
C GLY A 78 6.86 8.39 -9.04
N ALA A 79 7.98 8.46 -9.78
CA ALA A 79 9.10 7.53 -9.61
C ALA A 79 9.73 7.58 -8.20
N GLU A 80 9.74 8.73 -7.54
CA GLU A 80 10.20 8.85 -6.16
C GLU A 80 9.25 8.14 -5.19
N HIS A 81 7.94 8.34 -5.34
CA HIS A 81 6.93 7.63 -4.55
C HIS A 81 7.01 6.12 -4.76
N ARG A 82 7.18 5.67 -6.00
CA ARG A 82 7.38 4.26 -6.34
C ARG A 82 8.62 3.68 -5.67
N ARG A 83 9.74 4.42 -5.64
CA ARG A 83 10.97 3.99 -4.95
C ARG A 83 10.76 3.87 -3.44
N ARG A 84 10.05 4.80 -2.81
CA ARG A 84 9.71 4.73 -1.39
C ARG A 84 8.81 3.52 -1.08
N VAL A 85 7.82 3.26 -1.93
CA VAL A 85 6.96 2.08 -1.81
C VAL A 85 7.77 0.79 -1.97
N ALA A 86 8.66 0.71 -2.96
CA ALA A 86 9.50 -0.46 -3.18
C ALA A 86 10.45 -0.72 -2.00
N GLY A 87 11.15 0.31 -1.50
CA GLY A 87 12.03 0.16 -0.33
C GLY A 87 11.27 -0.26 0.93
N ALA A 88 10.04 0.25 1.13
CA ALA A 88 9.20 -0.21 2.23
C ALA A 88 8.72 -1.66 2.05
N GLN A 89 8.50 -2.11 0.81
CA GLN A 89 8.19 -3.52 0.51
C GLN A 89 9.37 -4.44 0.80
N GLU A 90 10.59 -4.04 0.42
CA GLU A 90 11.82 -4.78 0.72
C GLU A 90 12.00 -4.95 2.24
N HIS A 91 11.88 -3.87 3.01
CA HIS A 91 11.94 -3.94 4.47
C HIS A 91 10.87 -4.84 5.09
N LEU A 92 9.67 -4.90 4.48
CA LEU A 92 8.63 -5.82 4.92
C LEU A 92 8.99 -7.28 4.64
N GLU A 93 9.56 -7.57 3.47
CA GLU A 93 10.01 -8.91 3.11
C GLU A 93 11.15 -9.38 4.04
N ASP A 94 12.08 -8.50 4.40
CA ASP A 94 13.16 -8.76 5.36
C ASP A 94 12.60 -9.07 6.76
N ALA A 95 11.71 -8.22 7.30
CA ALA A 95 11.10 -8.44 8.61
C ALA A 95 10.30 -9.75 8.70
N ILE A 96 9.64 -10.16 7.60
CA ILE A 96 8.94 -11.44 7.51
C ILE A 96 9.92 -12.62 7.54
N ALA A 97 11.07 -12.49 6.88
CA ALA A 97 12.12 -13.50 6.85
C ALA A 97 12.74 -13.67 8.25
N ASP A 98 13.04 -12.56 8.91
CA ASP A 98 13.64 -12.54 10.25
C ASP A 98 12.63 -12.89 11.36
N SER A 99 11.35 -13.03 10.99
CA SER A 99 10.24 -13.28 11.92
C SER A 99 10.11 -12.21 13.01
N ASP A 100 10.60 -10.99 12.74
CA ASP A 100 10.55 -9.88 13.67
C ASP A 100 9.22 -9.16 13.52
N GLY A 101 8.37 -9.32 14.53
CA GLY A 101 7.12 -8.62 14.55
C GLY A 101 7.31 -7.09 14.67
N GLN A 102 8.16 -6.63 15.57
CA GLN A 102 8.32 -5.20 15.79
C GLN A 102 8.75 -4.48 14.51
N GLU A 103 9.71 -5.05 13.79
CA GLU A 103 10.15 -4.51 12.50
C GLU A 103 9.06 -4.56 11.44
N PHE A 104 8.28 -5.64 11.39
CA PHE A 104 7.13 -5.74 10.48
C PHE A 104 6.13 -4.61 10.71
N ALA A 105 5.77 -4.32 11.96
CA ALA A 105 4.85 -3.24 12.29
C ALA A 105 5.40 -1.86 11.89
N LEU A 106 6.68 -1.60 12.15
CA LEU A 106 7.35 -0.35 11.78
C LEU A 106 7.45 -0.18 10.26
N ALA A 107 7.82 -1.25 9.54
CA ALA A 107 7.90 -1.23 8.08
C ALA A 107 6.52 -0.97 7.45
N PHE A 108 5.43 -1.47 8.05
CA PHE A 108 4.08 -1.17 7.58
C PHE A 108 3.68 0.29 7.75
N VAL A 109 4.11 0.96 8.82
CA VAL A 109 3.88 2.41 8.98
C VAL A 109 4.52 3.19 7.83
N GLY A 110 5.77 2.83 7.48
CA GLY A 110 6.48 3.43 6.34
C GLY A 110 5.78 3.14 5.01
N TYR A 111 5.35 1.90 4.80
CA TYR A 111 4.64 1.48 3.59
C TYR A 111 3.30 2.21 3.42
N ASP A 112 2.47 2.25 4.46
CA ASP A 112 1.16 2.92 4.42
C ASP A 112 1.32 4.41 4.14
N HIS A 113 2.27 5.08 4.80
CA HIS A 113 2.55 6.49 4.55
C HIS A 113 3.02 6.74 3.11
N ALA A 114 3.94 5.92 2.59
CA ALA A 114 4.43 6.04 1.22
C ALA A 114 3.30 5.85 0.19
N MET A 115 2.44 4.85 0.40
CA MET A 115 1.34 4.54 -0.49
C MET A 115 0.24 5.62 -0.45
N ALA A 116 -0.18 6.04 0.74
CA ALA A 116 -1.16 7.12 0.90
C ALA A 116 -0.68 8.43 0.27
N THR A 117 0.59 8.77 0.48
CA THR A 117 1.21 9.96 -0.12
C THR A 117 1.16 9.87 -1.65
N ALA A 118 1.51 8.73 -2.23
CA ALA A 118 1.45 8.54 -3.67
C ALA A 118 0.04 8.76 -4.25
N VAL A 119 -0.96 8.18 -3.58
CA VAL A 119 -2.37 8.28 -3.95
C VAL A 119 -2.84 9.73 -3.90
N VAL A 120 -2.50 10.49 -2.86
CA VAL A 120 -2.89 11.90 -2.70
C VAL A 120 -2.13 12.82 -3.67
N CYS A 121 -0.82 12.64 -3.84
CA CYS A 121 0.01 13.49 -4.69
C CYS A 121 -0.38 13.40 -6.17
N ALA A 122 -0.77 12.21 -6.65
CA ALA A 122 -1.29 12.04 -8.00
C ALA A 122 -2.58 12.84 -8.26
N HIS A 123 -3.37 13.11 -7.21
CA HIS A 123 -4.63 13.84 -7.29
C HIS A 123 -4.47 15.35 -7.01
N SER A 124 -3.27 15.81 -6.67
CA SER A 124 -3.01 17.22 -6.43
C SER A 124 -3.07 18.05 -7.73
N PRO A 125 -3.82 19.17 -7.77
CA PRO A 125 -4.03 19.97 -8.98
C PRO A 125 -2.75 20.60 -9.55
N VAL A 126 -1.66 20.64 -8.78
CA VAL A 126 -0.33 21.05 -9.24
C VAL A 126 0.21 20.11 -10.34
N HIS A 127 -0.14 18.82 -10.30
CA HIS A 127 0.31 17.83 -11.29
C HIS A 127 -0.69 17.59 -12.44
N ARG A 128 -1.95 18.00 -12.30
CA ARG A 128 -2.96 17.87 -13.37
C ARG A 128 -2.70 18.82 -14.55
N LYS A 129 -1.94 19.91 -14.36
CA LYS A 129 -1.69 20.95 -15.39
C LYS A 129 -0.81 20.53 -16.57
N VAL A 130 -0.14 19.38 -16.54
CA VAL A 130 0.73 18.93 -17.65
C VAL A 130 -0.02 18.07 -18.69
N GLY A 131 -1.22 17.57 -18.36
CA GLY A 131 -1.95 16.62 -19.23
C GLY A 131 -3.18 17.16 -19.96
N GLU A 132 -3.85 18.21 -19.47
CA GLU A 132 -5.06 18.75 -20.10
C GLU A 132 -4.76 20.00 -20.95
N ARG A 133 -4.18 19.79 -22.13
CA ARG A 133 -4.62 20.59 -23.29
C ARG A 133 -5.70 19.77 -23.99
N ARG A 134 -6.96 20.09 -23.69
CA ARG A 134 -8.10 19.67 -24.49
C ARG A 134 -7.93 20.29 -25.88
N ALA A 135 -7.85 19.45 -26.90
CA ALA A 135 -8.12 19.81 -28.29
C ALA A 135 -9.63 19.81 -28.51
#